data_AF-A0A9X3JF48-F1
#
_entry.id   AF-A0A9X3JF48-F1
#
_cell.length_a   1.000
_cell.length_b   1.000
_cell.length_c   1.000
_cell.angle_alpha   90.00
_cell.angle_beta   90.00
_cell.angle_gamma   90.00
#
_symmetry.space_group_name_H-M   'P 1'
#
loop_
_entity.id
_entity.type
_entity.pdbx_description
1 polymer ?
#
loop_
_entity_poly.entity_id
_entity_poly.type
_entity_poly.pdbx_seq_one_letter_code
_entity_poly.pdbx_strand_id
1 'polypeptide(L)'
;MNIDLIQIAFNRLVDLIKPLLPTITALLAVKFSNELQIKNDEKERQKSIQQERFDNFYQPYVNFFIKNVFSLYDVSADLEILRLIEEQLDGNFKYMGKESQKYLINFYEAKVLYDTLRTNGELRGQELTIYDRVNNSFFQLNKRILIESKQLAEQLGYSDFAQSIFDIYGPLDRVPPLGSISLDRKIK
;
A
#
# COMPACT_ATOMS: atom_id res chain seq x y z
N MET A 1 61.45 1.15 26.21
CA MET A 1 60.84 1.80 25.03
C MET A 1 60.68 3.27 25.36
N ASN A 2 61.32 4.17 24.61
CA ASN A 2 61.56 5.55 25.05
C ASN A 2 60.32 6.42 24.82
N ILE A 3 59.64 6.80 25.89
CA ILE A 3 58.37 7.56 25.87
C ILE A 3 58.55 8.91 25.13
N ASP A 4 59.74 9.51 25.24
CA ASP A 4 60.07 10.78 24.58
C ASP A 4 60.10 10.69 23.04
N LEU A 5 60.57 9.56 22.48
CA LEU A 5 60.58 9.36 21.03
C LEU A 5 59.16 9.21 20.46
N ILE A 6 58.25 8.59 21.22
CA ILE A 6 56.84 8.46 20.86
C ILE A 6 56.15 9.82 20.92
N GLN A 7 56.43 10.62 21.95
CA GLN A 7 55.88 11.97 22.10
C GLN A 7 56.33 12.91 20.97
N ILE A 8 57.61 12.86 20.58
CA ILE A 8 58.15 13.67 19.48
C ILE A 8 57.56 13.25 18.14
N ALA A 9 57.42 11.94 17.89
CA ALA A 9 56.81 11.42 16.67
C ALA A 9 55.33 11.83 16.56
N PHE A 10 54.59 11.78 17.67
CA PHE A 10 53.18 12.18 17.73
C PHE A 10 53.01 13.68 17.49
N ASN A 11 53.84 14.52 18.12
CA ASN A 11 53.79 15.98 17.90
C ASN A 11 54.12 16.36 16.45
N ARG A 12 55.10 15.70 15.82
CA ARG A 12 55.42 15.90 14.40
C ARG A 12 54.27 15.47 13.48
N LEU A 13 53.57 14.39 13.81
CA LEU A 13 52.39 13.94 13.07
C LEU A 13 51.24 14.97 13.17
N VAL A 14 51.00 15.51 14.38
CA VAL A 14 49.99 16.54 14.61
C VAL A 14 50.32 17.83 13.85
N ASP A 15 51.58 18.26 13.87
CA ASP A 15 52.01 19.47 13.15
C ASP A 15 52.00 19.28 11.62
N LEU A 16 52.16 18.04 11.13
CA LEU A 16 51.97 17.69 9.73
C LEU A 16 50.48 17.77 9.30
N ILE A 17 49.56 17.35 10.18
CA ILE A 17 48.12 17.24 9.89
C ILE A 17 47.39 18.58 10.11
N LYS A 18 47.81 19.40 11.09
CA LYS A 18 47.22 20.73 11.38
C LYS A 18 46.98 21.62 10.16
N PRO A 19 47.95 21.83 9.25
CA PRO A 19 47.71 22.64 8.05
C PRO A 19 46.77 21.98 7.03
N LEU A 20 46.61 20.65 7.09
CA LEU A 20 45.71 19.89 6.23
C LEU A 20 44.27 19.80 6.79
N LEU A 21 44.07 20.08 8.09
CA LEU A 21 42.77 20.02 8.76
C LEU A 21 41.68 20.86 8.06
N PRO A 22 41.94 22.12 7.63
CA PRO A 22 40.96 22.92 6.90
C PRO A 22 40.54 22.26 5.58
N THR A 23 41.49 21.67 4.85
CA THR A 23 41.23 20.96 3.60
C THR A 23 40.41 19.70 3.84
N ILE A 24 40.76 18.92 4.87
CA ILE A 24 40.03 17.70 5.23
C ILE A 24 38.59 18.04 5.66
N THR A 25 38.39 19.08 6.47
CA THR A 25 37.06 19.52 6.91
C THR A 25 36.24 20.07 5.75
N ALA A 26 36.84 20.82 4.82
CA ALA A 26 36.16 21.27 3.61
C ALA A 26 35.73 20.08 2.72
N LEU A 27 36.61 19.09 2.52
CA LEU A 27 36.28 17.88 1.74
C LEU A 27 35.16 17.06 2.40
N LEU A 28 35.18 16.91 3.72
CA LEU A 28 34.10 16.25 4.46
C LEU A 28 32.79 17.04 4.36
N ALA A 29 32.84 18.37 4.48
CA ALA A 29 31.65 19.22 4.35
C ALA A 29 31.02 19.10 2.95
N VAL A 30 31.82 19.10 1.89
CA VAL A 30 31.35 18.87 0.51
C VAL A 30 30.75 17.48 0.37
N LYS A 31 31.40 16.44 0.90
CA LYS A 31 30.90 15.07 0.84
C LYS A 31 29.55 14.93 1.55
N PHE A 32 29.44 15.41 2.78
CA PHE A 32 28.19 15.35 3.55
C PHE A 32 27.09 16.20 2.92
N SER A 33 27.42 17.38 2.39
CA SER A 33 26.46 18.21 1.65
C SER A 33 25.90 17.48 0.44
N ASN A 34 26.76 16.84 -0.36
CA ASN A 34 26.33 16.08 -1.53
C ASN A 34 25.48 14.86 -1.14
N GLU A 35 25.86 14.13 -0.09
CA GLU A 35 25.06 13.00 0.41
C GLU A 35 23.68 13.44 0.93
N LEU A 36 23.60 14.60 1.60
CA LEU A 36 22.34 15.19 2.04
C LEU A 36 21.49 15.63 0.85
N GLN A 37 22.09 16.24 -0.17
CA GLN A 37 21.40 16.64 -1.38
C GLN A 37 20.82 15.43 -2.12
N ILE A 38 21.59 14.37 -2.33
CA ILE A 38 21.11 13.13 -2.96
C ILE A 38 19.92 12.54 -2.19
N LYS A 39 20.00 12.51 -0.85
CA LYS A 39 18.89 12.03 -0.01
C LYS A 39 17.65 12.92 -0.11
N ASN A 40 17.83 14.24 -0.20
CA ASN A 40 16.72 15.16 -0.38
C ASN A 40 16.07 14.99 -1.76
N ASP A 41 16.86 14.91 -2.82
CA ASP A 41 16.37 14.70 -4.19
C ASP A 41 15.61 13.36 -4.30
N GLU A 42 16.14 12.30 -3.68
CA GLU A 42 15.45 11.00 -3.60
C GLU A 42 14.13 11.12 -2.83
N LYS A 43 14.12 11.81 -1.69
CA LYS A 43 12.91 12.04 -0.89
C LYS A 43 11.86 12.83 -1.68
N GLU A 44 12.25 13.87 -2.40
CA GLU A 44 11.36 14.66 -3.25
C GLU A 44 10.79 13.82 -4.39
N ARG A 45 11.63 13.02 -5.06
CA ARG A 45 11.17 12.09 -6.09
C ARG A 45 10.18 11.06 -5.54
N GLN A 46 10.46 10.46 -4.38
CA GLN A 46 9.54 9.52 -3.75
C GLN A 46 8.22 10.19 -3.38
N LYS A 47 8.26 11.41 -2.84
CA LYS A 47 7.05 12.19 -2.54
C LYS A 47 6.23 12.47 -3.81
N SER A 48 6.89 12.81 -4.93
CA SER A 48 6.20 13.02 -6.21
C SER A 48 5.52 11.75 -6.70
N ILE A 49 6.18 10.59 -6.61
CA ILE A 49 5.59 9.30 -6.99
C ILE A 49 4.40 8.95 -6.09
N GLN A 50 4.53 9.20 -4.79
CA GLN A 50 3.46 9.00 -3.82
C GLN A 50 2.24 9.89 -4.12
N GLN A 51 2.47 11.16 -4.42
CA GLN A 51 1.43 12.11 -4.79
C GLN A 51 0.73 11.67 -6.08
N GLU A 52 1.49 11.30 -7.11
CA GLU A 52 0.92 10.80 -8.37
C GLU A 52 0.02 9.57 -8.16
N ARG A 53 0.45 8.62 -7.32
CA ARG A 53 -0.36 7.44 -6.98
C ARG A 53 -1.62 7.81 -6.22
N PHE A 54 -1.52 8.75 -5.28
CA PHE A 54 -2.64 9.21 -4.48
C PHE A 54 -3.72 9.85 -5.36
N ASP A 55 -3.31 10.79 -6.22
CA ASP A 55 -4.23 11.58 -7.05
C ASP A 55 -4.88 10.74 -8.15
N ASN A 56 -4.12 9.83 -8.79
CA ASN A 56 -4.63 9.06 -9.92
C ASN A 56 -5.43 7.82 -9.51
N PHE A 57 -5.16 7.24 -8.34
CA PHE A 57 -5.78 5.98 -7.94
C PHE A 57 -6.45 6.04 -6.57
N TYR A 58 -5.68 6.24 -5.50
CA TYR A 58 -6.21 6.00 -4.15
C TYR A 58 -7.35 6.96 -3.79
N GLN A 59 -7.20 8.25 -4.10
CA GLN A 59 -8.25 9.22 -3.81
C GLN A 59 -9.53 8.98 -4.65
N PRO A 60 -9.46 8.84 -5.99
CA PRO A 60 -10.61 8.47 -6.81
C PRO A 60 -11.28 7.16 -6.37
N TYR A 61 -10.49 6.12 -6.08
CA TYR A 61 -10.98 4.80 -5.71
C TYR A 61 -11.71 4.82 -4.37
N VAL A 62 -11.15 5.45 -3.35
CA VAL A 62 -11.80 5.61 -2.03
C VAL A 62 -13.11 6.38 -2.18
N ASN A 63 -13.12 7.46 -2.96
CA ASN A 63 -14.33 8.24 -3.21
C ASN A 63 -15.40 7.42 -3.93
N PHE A 64 -15.01 6.59 -4.90
CA PHE A 64 -15.89 5.62 -5.54
C PHE A 64 -16.43 4.58 -4.55
N PHE A 65 -15.54 4.01 -3.72
CA PHE A 65 -15.89 3.00 -2.73
C PHE A 65 -16.92 3.52 -1.72
N ILE A 66 -16.70 4.73 -1.18
CA ILE A 66 -17.61 5.39 -0.23
C ILE A 66 -19.00 5.56 -0.83
N LYS A 67 -19.07 6.06 -2.07
CA LYS A 67 -20.36 6.32 -2.75
C LYS A 67 -21.16 5.04 -2.98
N ASN A 68 -20.48 3.91 -3.12
CA ASN A 68 -21.09 2.64 -3.48
C ASN A 68 -21.11 1.62 -2.34
N VAL A 69 -20.66 1.97 -1.12
CA VAL A 69 -20.39 1.03 -0.03
C VAL A 69 -21.56 0.10 0.29
N PHE A 70 -22.81 0.61 0.25
CA PHE A 70 -24.02 -0.19 0.52
C PHE A 70 -24.29 -1.24 -0.55
N SER A 71 -23.89 -0.96 -1.79
CA SER A 71 -24.07 -1.87 -2.92
C SER A 71 -22.88 -2.83 -3.08
N LEU A 72 -21.80 -2.64 -2.31
CA LEU A 72 -20.57 -3.44 -2.34
C LEU A 72 -20.54 -4.59 -1.32
N TYR A 73 -21.61 -4.81 -0.54
CA TYR A 73 -21.70 -5.90 0.43
C TYR A 73 -22.11 -7.26 -0.17
N ASP A 74 -22.66 -7.28 -1.39
CA ASP A 74 -22.90 -8.50 -2.19
C ASP A 74 -22.51 -8.26 -3.65
N VAL A 75 -21.20 -8.21 -3.87
CA VAL A 75 -20.60 -7.86 -5.17
C VAL A 75 -20.91 -8.90 -6.24
N SER A 76 -21.09 -10.16 -5.84
CA SER A 76 -21.45 -11.24 -6.76
C SER A 76 -22.87 -11.18 -7.33
N ALA A 77 -23.78 -10.44 -6.68
CA ALA A 77 -25.17 -10.31 -7.13
C ALA A 77 -25.34 -9.19 -8.18
N ASP A 78 -24.44 -8.21 -8.22
CA ASP A 78 -24.54 -7.03 -9.08
C ASP A 78 -23.37 -6.95 -10.08
N LEU A 79 -23.62 -7.47 -11.29
CA LEU A 79 -22.67 -7.47 -12.40
C LEU A 79 -22.27 -6.06 -12.85
N GLU A 80 -23.11 -5.05 -12.64
CA GLU A 80 -22.82 -3.67 -13.03
C GLU A 80 -21.80 -3.05 -12.08
N ILE A 81 -21.94 -3.30 -10.78
CA ILE A 81 -21.01 -2.85 -9.75
C ILE A 81 -19.65 -3.52 -9.91
N LEU A 82 -19.63 -4.83 -10.16
CA LEU A 82 -18.41 -5.56 -10.49
C LEU A 82 -17.66 -4.93 -11.66
N ARG A 83 -18.37 -4.60 -12.75
CA ARG A 83 -17.77 -3.97 -13.93
C ARG A 83 -17.19 -2.59 -13.60
N LEU A 84 -17.91 -1.77 -12.83
CA LEU A 84 -17.44 -0.45 -12.41
C LEU A 84 -16.19 -0.54 -11.52
N ILE A 85 -16.15 -1.51 -10.60
CA ILE A 85 -14.96 -1.81 -9.79
C ILE A 85 -13.78 -2.17 -10.71
N GLU A 86 -13.99 -3.08 -11.66
CA GLU A 86 -12.93 -3.54 -12.58
C GLU A 86 -12.37 -2.38 -13.39
N GLU A 87 -13.23 -1.50 -13.90
CA GLU A 87 -12.80 -0.27 -14.60
C GLU A 87 -11.88 0.60 -13.72
N GLN A 88 -12.19 0.72 -12.41
CA GLN A 88 -11.34 1.47 -11.48
C GLN A 88 -10.02 0.75 -11.18
N LEU A 89 -9.98 -0.58 -11.19
CA LEU A 89 -8.80 -1.38 -10.82
C LEU A 89 -7.83 -1.55 -12.01
N ASP A 90 -8.34 -1.93 -13.19
CA ASP A 90 -7.51 -2.26 -14.36
C ASP A 90 -6.79 -1.03 -14.92
N GLY A 91 -7.49 0.10 -15.01
CA GLY A 91 -6.90 1.35 -15.48
C GLY A 91 -5.78 1.88 -14.58
N ASN A 92 -5.70 1.40 -13.34
CA ASN A 92 -4.86 1.97 -12.30
C ASN A 92 -3.87 0.99 -11.68
N PHE A 93 -3.72 -0.22 -12.22
CA PHE A 93 -2.81 -1.24 -11.71
C PHE A 93 -1.41 -0.70 -11.40
N LYS A 94 -0.85 0.13 -12.29
CA LYS A 94 0.49 0.73 -12.15
C LYS A 94 0.65 1.66 -10.93
N TYR A 95 -0.45 2.18 -10.40
CA TYR A 95 -0.47 3.07 -9.24
C TYR A 95 -0.71 2.33 -7.91
N MET A 96 -1.19 1.08 -7.97
CA MET A 96 -1.47 0.25 -6.79
C MET A 96 -0.19 -0.14 -6.03
N GLY A 97 -0.32 -0.40 -4.73
CA GLY A 97 0.75 -1.02 -3.94
C GLY A 97 0.90 -2.50 -4.30
N LYS A 98 2.11 -3.03 -4.11
CA LYS A 98 2.43 -4.43 -4.45
C LYS A 98 1.50 -5.44 -3.79
N GLU A 99 1.12 -5.20 -2.53
CA GLU A 99 0.18 -6.07 -1.83
C GLU A 99 -1.23 -5.95 -2.43
N SER A 100 -1.73 -4.74 -2.69
CA SER A 100 -3.01 -4.57 -3.38
C SER A 100 -3.03 -5.24 -4.77
N GLN A 101 -1.93 -5.17 -5.52
CA GLN A 101 -1.80 -5.89 -6.80
C GLN A 101 -1.88 -7.41 -6.64
N LYS A 102 -1.26 -7.97 -5.58
CA LYS A 102 -1.37 -9.39 -5.26
C LYS A 102 -2.81 -9.80 -4.94
N TYR A 103 -3.52 -9.01 -4.14
CA TYR A 103 -4.94 -9.28 -3.85
C TYR A 103 -5.83 -9.13 -5.08
N LEU A 104 -5.49 -8.22 -6.01
CA LEU A 104 -6.20 -8.06 -7.27
C LEU A 104 -6.09 -9.31 -8.15
N ILE A 105 -4.90 -9.90 -8.22
CA ILE A 105 -4.69 -11.17 -8.92
C ILE A 105 -5.58 -12.26 -8.30
N ASN A 106 -5.59 -12.39 -6.97
CA ASN A 106 -6.42 -13.38 -6.27
C ASN A 106 -7.92 -13.18 -6.55
N PHE A 107 -8.37 -11.93 -6.63
CA PHE A 107 -9.75 -11.59 -6.98
C PHE A 107 -10.07 -12.01 -8.41
N TYR A 108 -9.21 -11.72 -9.39
CA TYR A 108 -9.41 -12.15 -10.76
C TYR A 108 -9.37 -13.67 -10.93
N GLU A 109 -8.48 -14.38 -10.24
CA GLU A 109 -8.46 -15.84 -10.25
C GLU A 109 -9.78 -16.44 -9.73
N ALA A 110 -10.30 -15.91 -8.62
CA ALA A 110 -11.59 -16.34 -8.07
C ALA A 110 -12.74 -16.05 -9.05
N LYS A 111 -12.72 -14.89 -9.71
CA LYS A 111 -13.72 -14.50 -10.70
C LYS A 111 -13.67 -15.37 -11.96
N VAL A 112 -12.49 -15.63 -12.52
CA VAL A 112 -12.33 -16.50 -13.70
C VAL A 112 -12.86 -17.90 -13.40
N LEU A 113 -12.58 -18.43 -12.21
CA LEU A 113 -13.12 -19.71 -11.77
C LEU A 113 -14.65 -19.68 -11.69
N TYR A 114 -15.23 -18.64 -11.09
CA TYR A 114 -16.67 -18.45 -11.03
C TYR A 114 -17.31 -18.39 -12.43
N ASP A 115 -16.77 -17.56 -13.33
CA ASP A 115 -17.28 -17.40 -14.69
C ASP A 115 -17.21 -18.70 -15.49
N THR A 116 -16.12 -19.46 -15.31
CA THR A 116 -15.94 -20.77 -15.95
C THR A 116 -16.98 -21.78 -15.47
N LEU A 117 -17.13 -21.95 -14.16
CA LEU A 117 -18.08 -22.89 -13.57
C LEU A 117 -19.53 -22.52 -13.91
N ARG A 118 -19.85 -21.22 -13.93
CA ARG A 118 -21.15 -20.70 -14.35
C ARG A 118 -21.44 -21.03 -15.82
N THR A 119 -20.48 -20.79 -16.71
CA THR A 119 -20.62 -21.03 -18.16
C THR A 119 -20.78 -22.53 -18.47
N ASN A 120 -20.07 -23.38 -17.73
CA ASN A 120 -20.12 -24.83 -17.92
C ASN A 120 -21.34 -25.50 -17.25
N GLY A 121 -22.14 -24.76 -16.49
CA GLY A 121 -23.26 -25.33 -15.71
C GLY A 121 -22.83 -26.15 -14.49
N GLU A 122 -21.55 -26.09 -14.12
CA GLU A 122 -20.91 -26.84 -13.02
C GLU A 122 -20.91 -26.08 -11.69
N LEU A 123 -21.46 -24.86 -11.68
CA LEU A 123 -21.63 -24.08 -10.46
C LEU A 123 -22.57 -24.77 -9.45
N ARG A 124 -23.42 -25.69 -9.94
CA ARG A 124 -24.45 -26.37 -9.15
C ARG A 124 -23.88 -27.24 -8.03
N GLY A 125 -24.20 -26.93 -6.79
CA GLY A 125 -23.69 -27.58 -5.58
C GLY A 125 -22.37 -27.00 -5.05
N GLN A 126 -21.78 -26.00 -5.73
CA GLN A 126 -20.55 -25.32 -5.31
C GLN A 126 -20.74 -23.80 -5.19
N GLU A 127 -21.96 -23.31 -5.35
CA GLU A 127 -22.31 -21.90 -5.39
C GLU A 127 -21.75 -21.17 -4.18
N LEU A 128 -22.16 -21.56 -2.98
CA LEU A 128 -21.75 -20.91 -1.72
C LEU A 128 -20.22 -20.81 -1.60
N THR A 129 -19.49 -21.89 -1.88
CA THR A 129 -18.03 -21.92 -1.75
C THR A 129 -17.32 -20.99 -2.73
N ILE A 130 -17.79 -20.95 -3.98
CA ILE A 130 -17.18 -20.09 -5.02
C ILE A 130 -17.60 -18.64 -4.82
N TYR A 131 -18.85 -18.38 -4.46
CA TYR A 131 -19.35 -17.05 -4.09
C TYR A 131 -18.57 -16.48 -2.91
N ASP A 132 -18.40 -17.27 -1.84
CA ASP A 132 -17.61 -16.87 -0.68
C ASP A 132 -16.16 -16.57 -1.05
N ARG A 133 -15.57 -17.33 -2.00
CA ARG A 133 -14.21 -17.08 -2.47
C ARG A 133 -14.10 -15.73 -3.21
N VAL A 134 -15.02 -15.44 -4.15
CA VAL A 134 -15.03 -14.16 -4.87
C VAL A 134 -15.23 -13.00 -3.91
N ASN A 135 -16.22 -13.08 -3.04
CA ASN A 135 -16.52 -12.03 -2.07
C ASN A 135 -15.39 -11.82 -1.05
N ASN A 136 -14.75 -12.91 -0.58
CA ASN A 136 -13.61 -12.80 0.33
C ASN A 136 -12.42 -12.14 -0.38
N SER A 137 -12.06 -12.59 -1.59
CA SER A 137 -10.96 -11.99 -2.34
C SER A 137 -11.21 -10.51 -2.65
N PHE A 138 -12.44 -10.16 -3.03
CA PHE A 138 -12.87 -8.77 -3.22
C PHE A 138 -12.72 -7.96 -1.92
N PHE A 139 -13.22 -8.48 -0.80
CA PHE A 139 -13.12 -7.80 0.49
C PHE A 139 -11.67 -7.56 0.90
N GLN A 140 -10.81 -8.58 0.79
CA GLN A 140 -9.39 -8.47 1.12
C GLN A 140 -8.67 -7.43 0.24
N LEU A 141 -9.00 -7.39 -1.05
CA LEU A 141 -8.49 -6.38 -1.97
C LEU A 141 -8.85 -4.97 -1.52
N ASN A 142 -10.14 -4.70 -1.28
CA ASN A 142 -10.62 -3.38 -0.86
C ASN A 142 -10.02 -2.97 0.48
N LYS A 143 -10.03 -3.89 1.46
CA LYS A 143 -9.36 -3.72 2.75
C LYS A 143 -7.91 -3.28 2.57
N ARG A 144 -7.16 -3.95 1.69
CA ARG A 144 -5.76 -3.61 1.45
C ARG A 144 -5.61 -2.25 0.77
N ILE A 145 -6.43 -1.93 -0.22
CA ILE A 145 -6.40 -0.63 -0.90
C ILE A 145 -6.73 0.49 0.09
N LEU A 146 -7.71 0.32 0.97
CA LEU A 146 -8.09 1.31 1.99
C LEU A 146 -6.96 1.54 3.01
N ILE A 147 -6.32 0.46 3.49
CA ILE A 147 -5.14 0.58 4.37
C ILE A 147 -4.02 1.37 3.68
N GLU A 148 -3.69 1.02 2.43
CA GLU A 148 -2.65 1.71 1.67
C GLU A 148 -3.01 3.17 1.38
N SER A 149 -4.28 3.45 1.09
CA SER A 149 -4.80 4.81 0.90
C SER A 149 -4.62 5.65 2.16
N LYS A 150 -4.95 5.09 3.32
CA LYS A 150 -4.79 5.77 4.62
C LYS A 150 -3.33 6.07 4.89
N GLN A 151 -2.46 5.08 4.76
CA GLN A 151 -1.02 5.24 4.99
C GLN A 151 -0.42 6.30 4.06
N LEU A 152 -0.82 6.31 2.79
CA LEU A 152 -0.34 7.28 1.81
C LEU A 152 -0.86 8.69 2.11
N ALA A 153 -2.13 8.82 2.49
CA ALA A 153 -2.73 10.08 2.92
C ALA A 153 -1.99 10.67 4.13
N GLU A 154 -1.68 9.85 5.15
CA GLU A 154 -0.90 10.26 6.32
C GLU A 154 0.50 10.72 5.92
N GLN A 155 1.19 10.00 5.03
CA GLN A 155 2.53 10.36 4.55
C GLN A 155 2.55 11.69 3.77
N LEU A 156 1.48 11.98 3.04
CA LEU A 156 1.34 13.21 2.24
C LEU A 156 0.76 14.39 3.03
N GLY A 157 0.26 14.17 4.24
CA GLY A 157 -0.32 15.21 5.10
C GLY A 157 -1.82 15.44 4.93
N TYR A 158 -2.55 14.52 4.30
CA TYR A 158 -4.01 14.57 4.13
C TYR A 158 -4.74 13.93 5.33
N SER A 159 -4.60 14.52 6.52
CA SER A 159 -5.12 13.95 7.77
C SER A 159 -6.64 13.73 7.77
N ASP A 160 -7.42 14.67 7.23
CA ASP A 160 -8.89 14.54 7.18
C ASP A 160 -9.33 13.38 6.28
N PHE A 161 -8.62 13.15 5.18
CA PHE A 161 -8.88 12.04 4.28
C PHE A 161 -8.46 10.69 4.90
N ALA A 162 -7.34 10.65 5.63
CA ALA A 162 -6.94 9.46 6.36
C ALA A 162 -7.96 9.09 7.46
N GLN A 163 -8.55 10.10 8.12
CA GLN A 163 -9.58 9.90 9.12
C GLN A 163 -10.87 9.36 8.49
N SER A 164 -11.31 9.91 7.36
CA SER A 164 -12.53 9.41 6.69
C SER A 164 -12.40 7.93 6.31
N ILE A 165 -11.22 7.50 5.83
CA ILE A 165 -10.94 6.08 5.56
C ILE A 165 -11.03 5.24 6.83
N PHE A 166 -10.49 5.71 7.96
CA PHE A 166 -10.59 5.00 9.23
C PHE A 166 -12.04 4.81 9.68
N ASP A 167 -12.90 5.80 9.49
CA ASP A 167 -14.31 5.72 9.88
C ASP A 167 -15.08 4.68 9.04
N ILE A 168 -14.66 4.47 7.78
CA ILE A 168 -15.21 3.47 6.87
C ILE A 168 -14.66 2.07 7.16
N TYR A 169 -13.37 1.97 7.45
CA TYR A 169 -12.64 0.72 7.53
C TYR A 169 -12.58 0.13 8.95
N GLY A 170 -12.56 0.97 9.99
CA GLY A 170 -12.55 0.54 11.40
C GLY A 170 -13.68 -0.43 11.79
N PRO A 171 -14.89 -0.31 11.21
CA PRO A 171 -15.95 -1.31 11.33
C PRO A 171 -15.67 -2.61 10.54
N LEU A 172 -15.08 -2.53 9.34
CA LEU A 172 -14.81 -3.68 8.48
C LEU A 172 -13.78 -4.66 9.08
N ASP A 173 -12.85 -4.19 9.91
CA ASP A 173 -11.92 -5.07 10.65
C ASP A 173 -12.60 -5.91 11.74
N ARG A 174 -13.83 -5.55 12.12
CA ARG A 174 -14.61 -6.22 13.19
C ARG A 174 -15.72 -7.11 12.65
N VAL A 175 -16.04 -7.01 11.36
CA VAL A 175 -17.04 -7.86 10.71
C VAL A 175 -16.31 -9.10 10.19
N PRO A 176 -16.59 -10.29 10.72
CA PRO A 176 -15.99 -11.50 10.18
C PRO A 176 -16.52 -11.72 8.75
N PRO A 177 -15.75 -12.34 7.84
CA PRO A 177 -16.17 -12.54 6.46
C PRO A 177 -17.56 -13.20 6.42
N LEU A 178 -18.41 -12.80 5.47
CA LEU A 178 -19.83 -13.14 5.38
C LEU A 178 -20.14 -14.66 5.43
N GLY A 179 -19.15 -15.54 5.27
CA GLY A 179 -19.25 -17.00 5.49
C GLY A 179 -19.11 -17.48 6.95
N SER A 180 -18.98 -16.59 7.93
CA SER A 180 -18.86 -16.93 9.36
C SER A 180 -20.16 -16.81 10.16
N ILE A 181 -21.22 -16.27 9.54
CA ILE A 181 -22.57 -16.38 10.08
C ILE A 181 -23.06 -17.77 9.69
N SER A 182 -22.87 -18.75 10.56
CA SER A 182 -23.57 -20.02 10.44
C SER A 182 -25.07 -19.70 10.34
N LEU A 183 -25.69 -20.01 9.19
CA LEU A 183 -27.13 -20.03 9.04
C LEU A 183 -27.71 -21.21 9.84
N ASP A 184 -27.56 -21.13 11.17
CA ASP A 184 -28.28 -21.96 12.13
C ASP A 184 -29.69 -21.38 12.39
N ARG A 185 -30.26 -20.70 11.38
CA ARG A 185 -31.70 -20.51 11.32
C ARG A 185 -32.31 -21.81 10.82
N LYS A 186 -32.48 -22.73 11.78
CA LYS A 186 -33.50 -23.78 11.70
C LYS A 186 -34.79 -23.14 11.19
N ILE A 187 -35.13 -23.45 9.94
CA ILE A 187 -36.48 -23.30 9.42
C ILE A 187 -37.34 -24.23 10.29
N LYS A 188 -38.21 -23.65 11.10
CA LYS A 188 -39.39 -24.31 11.67
C LYS A 188 -40.59 -23.92 10.84
#